data_AF-A0AAW6HNW4-F1
#
_entry.id   AF-A0AAW6HNW4-F1
#
_cell.length_a   1.000
_cell.length_b   1.000
_cell.length_c   1.000
_cell.angle_alpha   90.00
_cell.angle_beta   90.00
_cell.angle_gamma   90.00
#
_symmetry.space_group_name_H-M   'P 1'
#
loop_
_entity.id
_entity.type
_entity.pdbx_description
1 polymer ?
#
loop_
_entity_poly.entity_id
_entity_poly.type
_entity_poly.pdbx_seq_one_letter_code
_entity_poly.pdbx_strand_id
1 'polypeptide(L)'
;MTRNQHLNEYKTEIIGVSAEIAIAEVFNLEIDENYSKRANREVVDMIKPIVKGTFDYYKIPYPIKLISLNQNPIDFILEEGKTLSVKTNQKSKGNIAPQIIGQPTSKTYFKHFSNELKVRMPEFYKQRMELFKKITLDNPLLVISKYWENLFKCDYLMYFYDFLDKDNKLKQKPEAIVFDKTAPQKWVKDKFSFTKDINTWNESNTIKYDGISFGEFQVHNNRDCFKFRFKLSGILKVLSINNDK
;
A
#
# COMPACT_ATOMS: atom_id res chain seq x y z
N MET A 1 -0.17 10.19 -30.40
CA MET A 1 -0.34 10.59 -28.99
C MET A 1 0.97 11.15 -28.47
N THR A 2 0.94 12.26 -27.72
CA THR A 2 2.15 12.79 -27.08
C THR A 2 2.56 11.91 -25.89
N ARG A 3 3.85 11.85 -25.56
CA ARG A 3 4.38 11.10 -24.40
C ARG A 3 3.67 11.45 -23.08
N ASN A 4 3.17 12.68 -22.95
CA ASN A 4 2.41 13.16 -21.80
C ASN A 4 0.96 12.67 -21.75
N GLN A 5 0.31 12.39 -22.89
CA GLN A 5 -1.02 11.76 -22.92
C GLN A 5 -0.93 10.30 -22.49
N HIS A 6 0.07 9.56 -23.00
CA HIS A 6 0.28 8.15 -22.68
C HIS A 6 0.61 7.91 -21.19
N LEU A 7 1.31 8.84 -20.52
CA LEU A 7 1.60 8.72 -19.08
C LEU A 7 0.37 8.99 -18.19
N ASN A 8 -0.63 9.73 -18.69
CA ASN A 8 -1.86 10.00 -17.93
C ASN A 8 -2.79 8.77 -17.88
N GLU A 9 -2.72 7.87 -18.85
CA GLU A 9 -3.58 6.69 -18.99
C GLU A 9 -3.24 5.56 -18.00
N TYR A 10 -2.00 5.54 -17.50
CA TYR A 10 -1.50 4.46 -16.63
C TYR A 10 -1.18 4.92 -15.21
N LYS A 11 -1.80 5.99 -14.70
CA LYS A 11 -1.60 6.43 -13.30
C LYS A 11 -1.90 5.27 -12.34
N THR A 12 -1.15 5.20 -11.22
CA THR A 12 -1.33 4.13 -10.21
C THR A 12 -2.78 4.00 -9.74
N GLU A 13 -3.50 5.11 -9.59
CA GLU A 13 -4.92 5.08 -9.24
C GLU A 13 -5.77 4.37 -10.30
N ILE A 14 -5.58 4.70 -11.58
CA ILE A 14 -6.30 4.09 -12.70
C ILE A 14 -5.99 2.59 -12.77
N ILE A 15 -4.72 2.21 -12.62
CA ILE A 15 -4.32 0.78 -12.59
C ILE A 15 -4.96 0.07 -11.39
N GLY A 16 -5.01 0.72 -10.22
CA GLY A 16 -5.67 0.21 -9.02
C GLY A 16 -7.14 -0.13 -9.28
N VAL A 17 -7.90 0.85 -9.77
CA VAL A 17 -9.32 0.64 -10.14
C VAL A 17 -9.44 -0.44 -11.21
N SER A 18 -8.57 -0.44 -12.22
CA SER A 18 -8.60 -1.45 -13.30
C SER A 18 -8.39 -2.87 -12.77
N ALA A 19 -7.52 -3.06 -11.77
CA ALA A 19 -7.30 -4.36 -11.15
C ALA A 19 -8.54 -4.85 -10.37
N GLU A 20 -9.21 -3.96 -9.66
CA GLU A 20 -10.47 -4.28 -8.99
C GLU A 20 -11.56 -4.65 -10.00
N ILE A 21 -11.71 -3.89 -11.09
CA ILE A 21 -12.67 -4.20 -12.16
C ILE A 21 -12.35 -5.54 -12.82
N ALA A 22 -11.08 -5.84 -13.08
CA ALA A 22 -10.69 -7.13 -13.68
C ALA A 22 -11.08 -8.32 -12.80
N ILE A 23 -10.88 -8.23 -11.48
CA ILE A 23 -11.32 -9.25 -10.55
C ILE A 23 -12.85 -9.37 -10.57
N ALA A 24 -13.55 -8.25 -10.44
CA ALA A 24 -15.01 -8.23 -10.42
C ALA A 24 -15.62 -8.85 -11.69
N GLU A 25 -15.07 -8.56 -12.87
CA GLU A 25 -15.55 -9.14 -14.13
C GLU A 25 -15.28 -10.64 -14.25
N VAL A 26 -14.11 -11.13 -13.81
CA VAL A 26 -13.79 -12.57 -13.86
C VAL A 26 -14.74 -13.40 -13.01
N PHE A 27 -15.21 -12.84 -11.90
CA PHE A 27 -16.14 -13.50 -10.98
C PHE A 27 -17.60 -13.05 -11.14
N ASN A 28 -17.91 -12.30 -12.20
CA ASN A 28 -19.28 -11.81 -12.51
C ASN A 28 -19.94 -11.04 -11.36
N LEU A 29 -19.19 -10.19 -10.67
CA LEU A 29 -19.71 -9.35 -9.59
C LEU A 29 -20.45 -8.13 -10.14
N GLU A 30 -21.37 -7.60 -9.35
CA GLU A 30 -21.99 -6.31 -9.63
C GLU A 30 -20.97 -5.16 -9.51
N ILE A 31 -20.98 -4.26 -10.50
CA ILE A 31 -20.05 -3.13 -10.58
C ILE A 31 -20.85 -1.85 -10.84
N ASP A 32 -20.65 -0.83 -10.02
CA ASP A 32 -21.19 0.50 -10.27
C ASP A 32 -20.64 1.07 -11.59
N GLU A 33 -21.54 1.56 -12.46
CA GLU A 33 -21.17 2.05 -13.79
C GLU A 33 -20.18 3.23 -13.74
N ASN A 34 -20.34 4.13 -12.76
CA ASN A 34 -19.46 5.29 -12.64
C ASN A 34 -18.08 4.88 -12.14
N TYR A 35 -18.02 3.87 -11.28
CA TYR A 35 -16.77 3.25 -10.86
C TYR A 35 -16.06 2.57 -12.03
N SER A 36 -16.79 1.79 -12.83
CA SER A 36 -16.25 1.08 -14.00
C SER A 36 -15.63 2.05 -15.02
N LYS A 37 -16.22 3.23 -15.22
CA LYS A 37 -15.71 4.27 -16.14
C LYS A 37 -14.34 4.84 -15.75
N ARG A 38 -13.89 4.65 -14.51
CA ARG A 38 -12.55 5.08 -14.05
C ARG A 38 -11.43 4.09 -14.42
N ALA A 39 -11.78 2.87 -14.81
CA ALA A 39 -10.82 1.86 -15.21
C ALA A 39 -10.28 2.12 -16.63
N ASN A 40 -9.07 1.64 -16.89
CA ASN A 40 -8.50 1.52 -18.22
C ASN A 40 -8.75 0.10 -18.74
N ARG A 41 -9.44 -0.03 -19.88
CA ARG A 41 -9.84 -1.34 -20.42
C ARG A 41 -8.67 -2.22 -20.85
N GLU A 42 -7.61 -1.63 -21.41
CA GLU A 42 -6.40 -2.40 -21.77
C GLU A 42 -5.75 -3.02 -20.54
N VAL A 43 -5.73 -2.28 -19.41
CA VAL A 43 -5.21 -2.78 -18.13
C VAL A 43 -6.14 -3.86 -17.56
N VAL A 44 -7.46 -3.69 -17.66
CA VAL A 44 -8.44 -4.71 -17.25
C VAL A 44 -8.20 -6.01 -18.01
N ASP A 45 -8.18 -5.95 -19.34
CA ASP A 45 -8.02 -7.12 -20.21
C ASP A 45 -6.66 -7.80 -20.04
N MET A 46 -5.62 -7.05 -19.69
CA MET A 46 -4.31 -7.58 -19.31
C MET A 46 -4.36 -8.41 -18.01
N ILE A 47 -5.17 -8.01 -17.02
CA ILE A 47 -5.20 -8.66 -15.70
C ILE A 47 -6.08 -9.91 -15.73
N LYS A 48 -7.25 -9.86 -16.39
CA LYS A 48 -8.25 -10.95 -16.39
C LYS A 48 -7.67 -12.36 -16.60
N PRO A 49 -6.74 -12.60 -17.54
CA PRO A 49 -6.19 -13.95 -17.79
C PRO A 49 -5.47 -14.57 -16.61
N ILE A 50 -4.91 -13.76 -15.69
CA ILE A 50 -4.15 -14.27 -14.54
C ILE A 50 -4.97 -14.33 -13.25
N VAL A 51 -6.14 -13.69 -13.19
CA VAL A 51 -6.95 -13.58 -11.95
C VAL A 51 -7.29 -14.95 -11.40
N LYS A 52 -8.00 -15.78 -12.17
CA LYS A 52 -8.49 -17.07 -11.66
C LYS A 52 -7.35 -17.99 -11.23
N GLY A 53 -6.31 -18.09 -12.04
CA GLY A 53 -5.11 -18.86 -11.70
C GLY A 53 -4.39 -18.35 -10.44
N THR A 54 -4.43 -17.03 -10.17
CA THR A 54 -3.88 -16.46 -8.92
C THR A 54 -4.72 -16.87 -7.71
N PHE A 55 -6.05 -16.74 -7.79
CA PHE A 55 -6.94 -17.17 -6.70
C PHE A 55 -6.76 -18.66 -6.39
N ASP A 56 -6.71 -19.50 -7.41
CA ASP A 56 -6.55 -20.94 -7.27
C ASP A 56 -5.18 -21.32 -6.68
N TYR A 57 -4.09 -20.69 -7.17
CA TYR A 57 -2.72 -20.96 -6.71
C TYR A 57 -2.53 -20.61 -5.23
N TYR A 58 -3.02 -19.45 -4.80
CA TYR A 58 -2.92 -18.99 -3.42
C TYR A 58 -4.06 -19.49 -2.53
N LYS A 59 -4.99 -20.30 -3.07
CA LYS A 59 -6.15 -20.87 -2.35
C LYS A 59 -7.02 -19.81 -1.66
N ILE A 60 -7.23 -18.69 -2.35
CA ILE A 60 -8.04 -17.57 -1.85
C ILE A 60 -9.52 -17.89 -2.13
N PRO A 61 -10.42 -17.75 -1.15
CA PRO A 61 -11.87 -17.84 -1.38
C PRO A 61 -12.31 -16.83 -2.44
N TYR A 62 -13.29 -17.19 -3.26
CA TYR A 62 -13.66 -16.34 -4.39
C TYR A 62 -14.37 -15.06 -3.92
N PRO A 63 -14.20 -13.94 -4.62
CA PRO A 63 -14.87 -12.71 -4.26
C PRO A 63 -16.37 -12.83 -4.54
N ILE A 64 -17.19 -12.31 -3.63
CA ILE A 64 -18.65 -12.27 -3.78
C ILE A 64 -19.20 -10.85 -3.89
N LYS A 65 -18.40 -9.84 -3.51
CA LYS A 65 -18.80 -8.43 -3.60
C LYS A 65 -17.60 -7.48 -3.67
N LEU A 66 -17.68 -6.50 -4.58
CA LEU A 66 -16.80 -5.34 -4.63
C LEU A 66 -17.34 -4.24 -3.69
N ILE A 67 -16.52 -3.72 -2.79
CA ILE A 67 -16.90 -2.71 -1.78
C ILE A 67 -15.89 -1.57 -1.61
N SER A 68 -14.97 -1.41 -2.55
CA SER A 68 -13.86 -0.42 -2.52
C SER A 68 -14.30 1.06 -2.60
N LEU A 69 -15.59 1.32 -2.85
CA LEU A 69 -16.15 2.68 -2.89
C LEU A 69 -15.92 3.44 -1.57
N ASN A 70 -15.83 4.77 -1.66
CA ASN A 70 -15.72 5.69 -0.51
C ASN A 70 -14.47 5.50 0.39
N GLN A 71 -13.31 5.19 -0.21
CA GLN A 71 -12.04 5.00 0.52
C GLN A 71 -12.07 3.85 1.54
N ASN A 72 -12.87 2.82 1.26
CA ASN A 72 -12.90 1.62 2.08
C ASN A 72 -11.49 0.96 2.09
N PRO A 73 -10.94 0.59 3.25
CA PRO A 73 -9.69 -0.16 3.31
C PRO A 73 -9.80 -1.59 2.76
N ILE A 74 -11.03 -2.09 2.59
CA ILE A 74 -11.34 -3.42 2.05
C ILE A 74 -11.91 -3.22 0.65
N ASP A 75 -11.36 -3.96 -0.32
CA ASP A 75 -11.79 -3.85 -1.71
C ASP A 75 -12.86 -4.91 -2.04
N PHE A 76 -12.70 -6.14 -1.52
CA PHE A 76 -13.67 -7.22 -1.73
C PHE A 76 -14.06 -7.93 -0.44
N ILE A 77 -15.34 -8.33 -0.39
CA ILE A 77 -15.80 -9.42 0.45
C ILE A 77 -15.67 -10.70 -0.37
N LEU A 78 -15.09 -11.72 0.25
CA LEU A 78 -14.93 -13.06 -0.29
C LEU A 78 -15.95 -14.02 0.33
N GLU A 79 -16.03 -15.22 -0.23
CA GLU A 79 -16.70 -16.36 0.39
C GLU A 79 -16.23 -16.55 1.84
N GLU A 80 -17.08 -17.17 2.66
CA GLU A 80 -16.86 -17.38 4.10
C GLU A 80 -16.70 -16.07 4.92
N GLY A 81 -17.06 -14.92 4.34
CA GLY A 81 -16.95 -13.62 5.01
C GLY A 81 -15.52 -13.10 5.12
N LYS A 82 -14.58 -13.69 4.38
CA LYS A 82 -13.18 -13.24 4.31
C LYS A 82 -13.07 -11.93 3.52
N THR A 83 -11.94 -11.25 3.66
CA THR A 83 -11.72 -9.91 3.09
C THR A 83 -10.45 -9.84 2.26
N LEU A 84 -10.49 -9.11 1.14
CA LEU A 84 -9.35 -8.90 0.26
C LEU A 84 -9.13 -7.40 0.03
N SER A 85 -7.86 -6.99 0.11
CA SER A 85 -7.41 -5.70 -0.41
C SER A 85 -6.52 -5.91 -1.63
N VAL A 86 -6.65 -5.01 -2.60
CA VAL A 86 -5.89 -4.99 -3.84
C VAL A 86 -4.98 -3.76 -3.85
N LYS A 87 -3.75 -3.99 -4.26
CA LYS A 87 -2.74 -2.95 -4.41
C LYS A 87 -2.01 -3.16 -5.73
N THR A 88 -1.63 -2.06 -6.35
CA THR A 88 -0.99 -2.10 -7.66
C THR A 88 0.24 -1.22 -7.70
N ASN A 89 1.13 -1.52 -8.64
CA ASN A 89 2.24 -0.65 -8.96
C ASN A 89 2.63 -0.78 -10.43
N GLN A 90 2.84 0.35 -11.09
CA GLN A 90 3.08 0.44 -12.53
C GLN A 90 4.25 -0.44 -13.01
N LYS A 91 5.33 -0.51 -12.22
CA LYS A 91 6.59 -1.18 -12.59
C LYS A 91 6.93 -2.27 -11.56
N SER A 92 8.20 -2.66 -11.51
CA SER A 92 8.80 -3.58 -10.51
C SER A 92 8.31 -3.39 -9.07
N LYS A 93 8.69 -4.32 -8.17
CA LYS A 93 8.36 -4.38 -6.73
C LYS A 93 8.70 -3.09 -5.93
N GLY A 94 7.95 -2.04 -6.18
CA GLY A 94 8.12 -0.71 -5.61
C GLY A 94 7.39 -0.56 -4.28
N ASN A 95 6.93 0.66 -4.03
CA ASN A 95 6.42 1.04 -2.72
C ASN A 95 4.92 0.75 -2.58
N ILE A 96 4.51 0.26 -1.42
CA ILE A 96 3.12 -0.03 -1.06
C ILE A 96 2.73 0.79 0.17
N ALA A 97 1.58 1.46 0.10
CA ALA A 97 1.06 2.32 1.16
C ALA A 97 -0.14 1.65 1.84
N PRO A 98 -0.23 1.66 3.17
CA PRO A 98 -1.49 1.37 3.86
C PRO A 98 -2.56 2.40 3.47
N GLN A 99 -3.80 1.95 3.24
CA GLN A 99 -4.85 2.78 2.64
C GLN A 99 -5.18 4.02 3.49
N ILE A 100 -5.32 3.85 4.82
CA ILE A 100 -5.80 4.90 5.73
C ILE A 100 -4.66 5.80 6.19
N ILE A 101 -3.60 5.20 6.72
CA ILE A 101 -2.52 5.93 7.40
C ILE A 101 -1.25 6.08 6.57
N GLY A 102 -1.19 5.52 5.35
CA GLY A 102 0.00 5.58 4.48
C GLY A 102 0.24 6.93 3.80
N GLN A 103 -0.79 7.71 3.48
CA GLN A 103 -0.64 9.09 2.95
C GLN A 103 -1.61 10.12 3.59
N PRO A 104 -1.85 10.10 4.91
CA PRO A 104 -2.84 10.92 5.58
C PRO A 104 -2.46 12.40 5.59
N THR A 105 -3.47 13.25 5.76
CA THR A 105 -3.27 14.61 6.27
C THR A 105 -2.78 14.56 7.72
N SER A 106 -2.18 15.64 8.20
CA SER A 106 -1.77 15.76 9.61
C SER A 106 -2.92 15.48 10.57
N LYS A 107 -4.13 15.98 10.28
CA LYS A 107 -5.34 15.71 11.08
C LYS A 107 -5.64 14.22 11.17
N THR A 108 -5.63 13.50 10.05
CA THR A 108 -5.88 12.05 10.04
C THR A 108 -4.78 11.30 10.76
N TYR A 109 -3.51 11.67 10.55
CA TYR A 109 -2.39 11.08 11.29
C TYR A 109 -2.58 11.22 12.81
N PHE A 110 -2.78 12.44 13.31
CA PHE A 110 -2.95 12.65 14.74
C PHE A 110 -4.21 11.97 15.30
N LYS A 111 -5.30 11.85 14.53
CA LYS A 111 -6.47 11.06 14.94
C LYS A 111 -6.11 9.61 15.28
N HIS A 112 -5.19 9.00 14.54
CA HIS A 112 -4.78 7.60 14.75
C HIS A 112 -3.67 7.43 15.79
N PHE A 113 -2.76 8.40 15.93
CA PHE A 113 -1.56 8.24 16.75
C PHE A 113 -1.59 8.98 18.11
N SER A 114 -2.41 10.02 18.28
CA SER A 114 -2.33 10.91 19.44
C SER A 114 -2.64 10.23 20.77
N ASN A 115 -3.65 9.35 20.82
CA ASN A 115 -4.08 8.70 22.06
C ASN A 115 -3.00 7.74 22.59
N GLU A 116 -2.44 6.91 21.71
CA GLU A 116 -1.39 5.94 22.08
C GLU A 116 -0.10 6.62 22.49
N LEU A 117 0.24 7.75 21.87
CA LEU A 117 1.46 8.50 22.14
C LEU A 117 1.27 9.59 23.22
N LYS A 118 0.04 9.81 23.69
CA LYS A 118 -0.33 10.89 24.63
C LYS A 118 0.16 12.27 24.18
N VAL A 119 0.10 12.55 22.88
CA VAL A 119 0.48 13.84 22.29
C VAL A 119 -0.74 14.64 21.85
N ARG A 120 -0.63 15.97 21.80
CA ARG A 120 -1.64 16.83 21.19
C ARG A 120 -1.14 17.31 19.84
N MET A 121 -2.05 17.39 18.86
CA MET A 121 -1.74 17.96 17.55
C MET A 121 -1.42 19.46 17.69
N PRO A 122 -0.23 19.92 17.29
CA PRO A 122 0.09 21.35 17.27
C PRO A 122 -0.82 22.14 16.34
N GLU A 123 -0.96 23.45 16.56
CA GLU A 123 -1.75 24.31 15.71
C GLU A 123 -1.10 24.51 14.32
N PHE A 124 0.21 24.80 14.30
CA PHE A 124 0.92 25.11 13.06
C PHE A 124 1.47 23.86 12.37
N TYR A 125 1.34 23.80 11.04
CA TYR A 125 1.78 22.65 10.24
C TYR A 125 3.28 22.33 10.40
N LYS A 126 4.14 23.35 10.47
CA LYS A 126 5.58 23.16 10.71
C LYS A 126 5.84 22.39 12.02
N GLN A 127 5.13 22.73 13.09
CA GLN A 127 5.26 22.03 14.37
C GLN A 127 4.68 20.60 14.31
N ARG A 128 3.60 20.40 13.54
CA ARG A 128 3.05 19.06 13.26
C ARG A 128 4.06 18.17 12.55
N MET A 129 4.79 18.70 11.56
CA MET A 129 5.85 17.99 10.85
C MET A 129 6.99 17.60 11.79
N GLU A 130 7.48 18.54 12.60
CA GLU A 130 8.56 18.26 13.57
C GLU A 130 8.13 17.20 14.59
N LEU A 131 6.89 17.28 15.08
CA LEU A 131 6.34 16.26 15.98
C LEU A 131 6.21 14.89 15.29
N PHE A 132 5.77 14.85 14.03
CA PHE A 132 5.71 13.61 13.25
C PHE A 132 7.10 12.95 13.10
N LYS A 133 8.12 13.74 12.75
CA LYS A 133 9.50 13.24 12.63
C LYS A 133 10.01 12.71 13.98
N LYS A 134 9.80 13.47 15.05
CA LYS A 134 10.19 13.09 16.42
C LYS A 134 9.51 11.79 16.86
N ILE A 135 8.19 11.69 16.69
CA ILE A 135 7.43 10.46 17.00
C ILE A 135 8.00 9.27 16.24
N THR A 136 8.25 9.43 14.94
CA THR A 136 8.74 8.37 14.07
C THR A 136 10.10 7.84 14.52
N LEU A 137 11.03 8.75 14.86
CA LEU A 137 12.38 8.40 15.30
C LEU A 137 12.40 7.81 16.72
N ASP A 138 11.61 8.37 17.64
CA ASP A 138 11.62 7.99 19.06
C ASP A 138 10.81 6.71 19.32
N ASN A 139 9.80 6.41 18.49
CA ASN A 139 8.85 5.31 18.69
C ASN A 139 8.67 4.39 17.47
N PRO A 140 9.76 3.90 16.83
CA PRO A 140 9.68 3.15 15.58
C PRO A 140 8.84 1.87 15.73
N LEU A 141 8.94 1.18 16.87
CA LEU A 141 8.19 -0.05 17.13
C LEU A 141 6.68 0.17 17.04
N LEU A 142 6.15 1.16 17.78
CA LEU A 142 4.72 1.48 17.76
C LEU A 142 4.28 1.91 16.37
N VAL A 143 5.04 2.84 15.78
CA VAL A 143 4.70 3.44 14.49
C VAL A 143 4.63 2.37 13.40
N ILE A 144 5.66 1.55 13.27
CA ILE A 144 5.72 0.49 12.26
C ILE A 144 4.69 -0.61 12.52
N SER A 145 4.45 -1.00 13.77
CA SER A 145 3.41 -2.01 14.08
C SER A 145 2.05 -1.54 13.59
N LYS A 146 1.69 -0.28 13.84
CA LYS A 146 0.43 0.30 13.36
C LYS A 146 0.34 0.34 11.84
N TYR A 147 1.42 0.76 11.17
CA TYR A 147 1.49 0.76 9.71
C TYR A 147 1.35 -0.64 9.12
N TRP A 148 1.97 -1.65 9.74
CA TRP A 148 1.91 -3.04 9.33
C TRP A 148 0.49 -3.60 9.47
N GLU A 149 -0.15 -3.42 10.62
CA GLU A 149 -1.54 -3.82 10.86
C GLU A 149 -2.51 -3.19 9.86
N ASN A 150 -2.28 -1.93 9.47
CA ASN A 150 -3.12 -1.25 8.48
C ASN A 150 -2.83 -1.72 7.04
N LEU A 151 -1.63 -2.22 6.75
CA LEU A 151 -1.33 -2.83 5.45
C LEU A 151 -2.00 -4.19 5.30
N PHE A 152 -1.86 -5.04 6.34
CA PHE A 152 -2.37 -6.42 6.38
C PHE A 152 -3.69 -6.52 7.16
N LYS A 153 -4.57 -5.52 7.01
CA LYS A 153 -5.84 -5.45 7.73
C LYS A 153 -6.82 -6.54 7.27
N CYS A 154 -6.85 -6.78 5.96
CA CYS A 154 -7.68 -7.81 5.32
C CYS A 154 -7.11 -9.21 5.54
N ASP A 155 -7.94 -10.24 5.33
CA ASP A 155 -7.50 -11.63 5.34
C ASP A 155 -6.48 -11.92 4.23
N TYR A 156 -6.61 -11.22 3.11
CA TYR A 156 -5.68 -11.29 1.99
C TYR A 156 -5.30 -9.90 1.48
N LEU A 157 -4.05 -9.76 1.06
CA LEU A 157 -3.53 -8.63 0.31
C LEU A 157 -2.99 -9.12 -1.02
N MET A 158 -3.67 -8.82 -2.12
CA MET A 158 -3.23 -9.12 -3.47
C MET A 158 -2.51 -7.91 -4.06
N TYR A 159 -1.31 -8.15 -4.59
CA TYR A 159 -0.48 -7.12 -5.18
C TYR A 159 -0.14 -7.46 -6.63
N PHE A 160 -0.69 -6.67 -7.56
CA PHE A 160 -0.31 -6.73 -8.96
C PHE A 160 0.79 -5.71 -9.27
N TYR A 161 1.77 -6.09 -10.06
CA TYR A 161 2.87 -5.20 -10.41
C TYR A 161 3.45 -5.50 -11.78
N ASP A 162 4.37 -4.63 -12.21
CA ASP A 162 5.08 -4.77 -13.48
C ASP A 162 4.15 -4.74 -14.71
N PHE A 163 3.28 -3.73 -14.75
CA PHE A 163 2.38 -3.46 -15.89
C PHE A 163 3.12 -2.87 -17.07
N LEU A 164 4.12 -2.03 -16.80
CA LEU A 164 4.84 -1.25 -17.80
C LEU A 164 6.29 -1.73 -17.95
N ASP A 165 6.77 -1.78 -19.19
CA ASP A 165 8.17 -2.01 -19.51
C ASP A 165 9.06 -0.79 -19.20
N LYS A 166 10.36 -0.91 -19.51
CA LYS A 166 11.34 0.16 -19.32
C LYS A 166 11.03 1.44 -20.11
N ASP A 167 10.33 1.29 -21.23
CA ASP A 167 9.95 2.38 -22.15
C ASP A 167 8.56 2.95 -21.83
N ASN A 168 7.92 2.48 -20.74
CA ASN A 168 6.55 2.82 -20.29
C ASN A 168 5.43 2.33 -21.22
N LYS A 169 5.68 1.24 -21.94
CA LYS A 169 4.64 0.54 -22.71
C LYS A 169 4.03 -0.56 -21.87
N LEU A 170 2.74 -0.80 -22.08
CA LEU A 170 2.02 -1.89 -21.44
C LEU A 170 2.64 -3.23 -21.87
N LYS A 171 2.93 -4.10 -20.91
CA LYS A 171 3.42 -5.46 -21.16
C LYS A 171 2.29 -6.36 -21.69
N GLN A 172 2.50 -7.68 -21.77
CA GLN A 172 1.42 -8.63 -22.09
C GLN A 172 0.63 -9.05 -20.84
N LYS A 173 1.33 -9.24 -19.72
CA LYS A 173 0.73 -9.60 -18.43
C LYS A 173 1.52 -8.95 -17.28
N PRO A 174 0.86 -8.63 -16.16
CA PRO A 174 1.53 -8.22 -14.94
C PRO A 174 1.94 -9.46 -14.13
N GLU A 175 2.67 -9.22 -13.05
CA GLU A 175 2.96 -10.20 -12.01
C GLU A 175 1.99 -10.06 -10.84
N ALA A 176 1.74 -11.14 -10.11
CA ALA A 176 0.89 -11.16 -8.93
C ALA A 176 1.56 -11.86 -7.75
N ILE A 177 1.44 -11.26 -6.57
CA ILE A 177 1.79 -11.89 -5.29
C ILE A 177 0.66 -11.66 -4.31
N VAL A 178 0.39 -12.66 -3.47
CA VAL A 178 -0.65 -12.58 -2.45
C VAL A 178 0.00 -12.84 -1.10
N PHE A 179 -0.37 -12.02 -0.14
CA PHE A 179 -0.05 -12.21 1.26
C PHE A 179 -1.34 -12.57 2.00
N ASP A 180 -1.29 -13.67 2.74
CA ASP A 180 -2.29 -13.92 3.76
C ASP A 180 -2.11 -12.91 4.90
N LYS A 181 -3.14 -12.77 5.72
CA LYS A 181 -3.07 -12.04 6.97
C LYS A 181 -1.98 -12.65 7.83
N THR A 182 -0.80 -12.04 7.75
CA THR A 182 0.34 -12.46 8.54
C THR A 182 -0.03 -12.36 10.03
N ALA A 183 0.45 -13.31 10.83
CA ALA A 183 0.47 -13.13 12.27
C ALA A 183 1.14 -11.78 12.60
N PRO A 184 0.75 -11.10 13.69
CA PRO A 184 1.37 -9.84 14.08
C PRO A 184 2.89 -9.97 14.05
N GLN A 185 3.53 -9.15 13.23
CA GLN A 185 4.97 -9.18 13.08
C GLN A 185 5.60 -8.83 14.44
N LYS A 186 6.34 -9.77 15.02
CA LYS A 186 7.03 -9.59 16.31
C LYS A 186 8.28 -8.73 16.11
N TRP A 187 8.07 -7.43 15.99
CA TRP A 187 9.14 -6.45 15.84
C TRP A 187 9.99 -6.34 17.11
N VAL A 188 11.31 -6.29 16.95
CA VAL A 188 12.26 -5.98 18.03
C VAL A 188 12.72 -4.54 17.87
N LYS A 189 12.56 -3.71 18.92
CA LYS A 189 12.85 -2.27 18.87
C LYS A 189 14.27 -1.97 18.37
N ASP A 190 15.26 -2.69 18.87
CA ASP A 190 16.68 -2.39 18.62
C ASP A 190 17.15 -2.77 17.21
N LYS A 191 16.31 -3.48 16.44
CA LYS A 191 16.58 -3.79 15.03
C LYS A 191 16.21 -2.65 14.09
N PHE A 192 15.46 -1.65 14.56
CA PHE A 192 15.12 -0.49 13.74
C PHE A 192 16.30 0.48 13.65
N SER A 193 16.54 0.98 12.44
CA SER A 193 17.48 2.09 12.21
C SER A 193 16.96 3.00 11.10
N PHE A 194 17.44 4.24 11.10
CA PHE A 194 17.07 5.26 10.12
C PHE A 194 18.29 5.74 9.36
N THR A 195 18.08 6.17 8.12
CA THR A 195 19.16 6.76 7.30
C THR A 195 19.52 8.19 7.69
N LYS A 196 18.63 8.86 8.41
CA LYS A 196 18.74 10.26 8.82
C LYS A 196 18.23 10.43 10.24
N ASP A 197 18.82 11.37 10.96
CA ASP A 197 18.34 11.86 12.25
C ASP A 197 17.35 13.03 12.06
N ILE A 198 16.93 13.64 13.17
CA ILE A 198 15.97 14.76 13.14
C ILE A 198 16.50 15.99 12.38
N ASN A 199 17.82 16.24 12.44
CA ASN A 199 18.44 17.42 11.85
C ASN A 199 18.68 17.27 10.36
N THR A 200 18.93 16.03 9.91
CA THR A 200 19.22 15.69 8.52
C THR A 200 17.98 15.24 7.73
N TRP A 201 16.88 14.91 8.42
CA TRP A 201 15.60 14.60 7.79
C TRP A 201 14.91 15.87 7.28
N ASN A 202 15.18 16.20 6.01
CA ASN A 202 14.40 17.18 5.26
C ASN A 202 13.04 16.60 4.79
N GLU A 203 12.97 16.02 3.59
CA GLU A 203 11.70 15.51 3.04
C GLU A 203 11.49 14.02 3.33
N SER A 204 12.50 13.18 3.11
CA SER A 204 12.35 11.72 3.26
C SER A 204 13.36 11.10 4.23
N ASN A 205 12.97 10.00 4.85
CA ASN A 205 13.84 9.16 5.67
C ASN A 205 13.51 7.68 5.47
N THR A 206 14.52 6.88 5.13
CA THR A 206 14.37 5.43 4.99
C THR A 206 14.51 4.78 6.36
N ILE A 207 13.56 3.89 6.68
CA ILE A 207 13.66 3.01 7.84
C ILE A 207 14.18 1.63 7.40
N LYS A 208 15.05 1.07 8.23
CA LYS A 208 15.61 -0.27 8.09
C LYS A 208 15.21 -1.14 9.26
N TYR A 209 15.09 -2.45 9.03
CA TYR A 209 14.96 -3.46 10.06
C TYR A 209 16.06 -4.50 9.83
N ASP A 210 16.95 -4.68 10.81
CA ASP A 210 18.09 -5.60 10.71
C ASP A 210 18.96 -5.34 9.46
N GLY A 211 19.27 -4.06 9.21
CA GLY A 211 20.00 -3.60 8.03
C GLY A 211 19.21 -3.54 6.72
N ILE A 212 18.02 -4.15 6.65
CA ILE A 212 17.19 -4.19 5.43
C ILE A 212 16.32 -2.94 5.33
N SER A 213 16.48 -2.18 4.25
CA SER A 213 15.56 -1.07 3.95
C SER A 213 14.18 -1.60 3.55
N PHE A 214 13.16 -1.31 4.36
CA PHE A 214 11.82 -1.86 4.17
C PHE A 214 10.71 -0.81 4.16
N GLY A 215 11.02 0.46 4.44
CA GLY A 215 10.05 1.54 4.34
C GLY A 215 10.68 2.91 4.14
N GLU A 216 9.85 3.87 3.78
CA GLU A 216 10.22 5.26 3.60
C GLU A 216 9.13 6.17 4.17
N PHE A 217 9.53 7.05 5.07
CA PHE A 217 8.73 8.17 5.54
C PHE A 217 9.02 9.40 4.69
N GLN A 218 7.99 10.19 4.40
CA GLN A 218 8.12 11.45 3.69
C GLN A 218 7.20 12.51 4.30
N VAL A 219 7.66 13.76 4.33
CA VAL A 219 6.89 14.96 4.63
C VAL A 219 6.99 15.93 3.46
N HIS A 220 5.94 16.70 3.23
CA HIS A 220 5.91 17.70 2.17
C HIS A 220 5.81 19.10 2.77
N ASN A 221 6.64 20.04 2.30
CA ASN A 221 6.60 21.43 2.78
C ASN A 221 5.36 22.20 2.28
N ASN A 222 4.86 21.84 1.09
CA ASN A 222 3.80 22.58 0.39
C ASN A 222 2.44 21.87 0.40
N ARG A 223 2.32 20.73 1.09
CA ARG A 223 1.10 19.93 1.12
C ARG A 223 0.99 19.26 2.49
N ASP A 224 -0.18 19.35 3.11
CA ASP A 224 -0.46 18.61 4.33
C ASP A 224 -0.59 17.11 4.03
N CYS A 225 0.54 16.39 4.10
CA CYS A 225 0.60 14.96 3.88
C CYS A 225 1.82 14.36 4.59
N PHE A 226 1.56 13.49 5.55
CA PHE A 226 2.57 12.63 6.18
C PHE A 226 2.50 11.27 5.52
N LYS A 227 3.55 10.92 4.79
CA LYS A 227 3.56 9.73 3.96
C LYS A 227 4.46 8.67 4.54
N PHE A 228 3.98 7.44 4.53
CA PHE A 228 4.78 6.25 4.74
C PHE A 228 4.42 5.19 3.73
N ARG A 229 5.44 4.58 3.13
CA ARG A 229 5.26 3.46 2.22
C ARG A 229 6.29 2.40 2.53
N PHE A 230 5.85 1.15 2.59
CA PHE A 230 6.75 0.03 2.64
C PHE A 230 7.39 -0.21 1.28
N LYS A 231 8.62 -0.70 1.26
CA LYS A 231 9.29 -1.22 0.06
C LYS A 231 8.92 -2.69 -0.03
N LEU A 232 8.21 -3.11 -1.06
CA LEU A 232 7.78 -4.52 -1.19
C LEU A 232 8.96 -5.49 -1.17
N SER A 233 10.04 -5.14 -1.86
CA SER A 233 11.28 -5.93 -1.84
C SER A 233 11.89 -6.05 -0.43
N GLY A 234 11.72 -5.04 0.42
CA GLY A 234 12.14 -5.08 1.81
C GLY A 234 11.19 -5.91 2.69
N ILE A 235 9.87 -5.79 2.50
CA ILE A 235 8.88 -6.65 3.16
C ILE A 235 9.21 -8.12 2.93
N LEU A 236 9.44 -8.51 1.68
CA LEU A 236 9.72 -9.91 1.33
C LEU A 236 10.96 -10.45 2.03
N LYS A 237 12.02 -9.64 2.13
CA LYS A 237 13.25 -10.02 2.85
C LYS A 237 13.06 -10.07 4.36
N VAL A 238 12.26 -9.18 4.93
CA VAL A 238 11.93 -9.22 6.37
C VAL A 238 11.10 -10.47 6.68
N LEU A 239 10.12 -10.80 5.85
CA LEU A 239 9.29 -12.00 6.03
C LEU A 239 10.10 -13.29 5.91
N SER A 240 11.05 -13.38 4.96
CA SER A 240 11.89 -14.57 4.84
C SER A 240 12.73 -14.82 6.10
N ILE A 241 13.31 -13.77 6.70
CA ILE A 241 14.11 -13.89 7.94
C ILE A 241 13.30 -14.45 9.12
N ASN A 242 11.99 -14.17 9.18
CA ASN A 242 11.16 -14.61 10.30
C ASN A 242 10.61 -16.02 10.13
N ASN A 243 10.60 -16.56 8.90
CA ASN A 243 10.22 -17.94 8.63
C ASN A 243 11.37 -18.93 8.84
N ASP A 244 12.61 -18.43 8.90
CA ASP A 244 13.82 -19.22 9.16
C ASP A 244 14.16 -19.32 10.67
N LYS A 245 13.22 -18.97 11.56
CA LYS A 245 13.37 -19.02 13.04
C LYS A 245 12.20 -19.72 13.69
#